data_AF-A0A0A9XP21-F1
#
_entry.id   AF-A0A0A9XP21-F1
#
_cell.length_a   1.000
_cell.length_b   1.000
_cell.length_c   1.000
_cell.angle_alpha   90.00
_cell.angle_beta   90.00
_cell.angle_gamma   90.00
#
_symmetry.space_group_name_H-M   'P 1'
#
loop_
_entity.id
_entity.type
_entity.pdbx_description
1 polymer ?
#
loop_
_entity_poly.entity_id
_entity_poly.type
_entity_poly.pdbx_seq_one_letter_code
_entity_poly.pdbx_strand_id
1 'polypeptide(L)'
;MEQQLTRAIVEELYSSANEKVLEIRGDSPTSHFALLRLTCRNKEEFVEWFHNHQSMTGVTFRVKNVRPFKGITIVYKAEFRCQHNTYPDSHKSRNYKPSKQHTGCESTMKVTIKSSVEGRRIPR
;
A
#
# COMPACT_ATOMS: atom_id res chain seq x y z
N MET A 1 18.63 -15.65 19.08
CA MET A 1 19.05 -15.97 17.70
C MET A 1 18.11 -15.21 16.78
N GLU A 2 18.31 -13.90 16.65
CA GLU A 2 17.49 -13.05 15.78
C GLU A 2 17.87 -13.38 14.33
N GLN A 3 17.00 -14.13 13.66
CA GLN A 3 17.18 -14.41 12.25
C GLN A 3 17.12 -13.09 11.47
N GLN A 4 18.15 -12.82 10.66
CA GLN A 4 18.15 -11.81 9.61
C GLN A 4 17.10 -12.16 8.53
N LEU A 5 15.82 -12.05 8.87
CA LEU A 5 14.67 -12.23 7.96
C LEU A 5 14.36 -10.93 7.20
N THR A 6 15.37 -10.13 6.89
CA THR A 6 15.23 -8.66 6.87
C THR A 6 15.02 -8.02 5.50
N ARG A 7 15.32 -8.69 4.39
CA ARG A 7 15.18 -8.08 3.05
C ARG A 7 14.70 -9.04 1.97
N ALA A 8 15.24 -10.25 1.93
CA ALA A 8 14.89 -11.24 0.90
C ALA A 8 13.40 -11.60 0.91
N ILE A 9 12.78 -11.76 2.09
CA ILE A 9 11.34 -12.02 2.22
C ILE A 9 10.51 -10.82 1.77
N VAL A 10 10.97 -9.60 2.09
CA VAL A 10 10.29 -8.38 1.66
C VAL A 10 10.40 -8.21 0.15
N GLU A 11 11.54 -8.55 -0.45
CA GLU A 11 11.71 -8.56 -1.91
C GLU A 11 10.86 -9.66 -2.56
N GLU A 12 10.77 -10.86 -1.97
CA GLU A 12 9.93 -11.95 -2.44
C GLU A 12 8.44 -11.58 -2.43
N LEU A 13 7.99 -10.89 -1.37
CA LEU A 13 6.63 -10.33 -1.26
C LEU A 13 6.26 -9.36 -2.38
N TYR A 14 7.25 -8.75 -3.03
CA TYR A 14 7.07 -7.76 -4.10
C TYR A 14 7.70 -8.19 -5.44
N SER A 15 8.02 -9.48 -5.62
CA SER A 15 8.80 -9.99 -6.75
C SER A 15 7.99 -10.28 -8.03
N SER A 16 6.77 -9.73 -8.15
CA SER A 16 5.90 -10.00 -9.31
C SER A 16 6.40 -9.33 -10.60
N ALA A 17 6.16 -9.97 -11.75
CA ALA A 17 6.68 -9.55 -13.07
C ALA A 17 6.30 -8.12 -13.48
N ASN A 18 5.21 -7.56 -12.92
CA ASN A 18 4.73 -6.21 -13.22
C ASN A 18 5.18 -5.16 -12.19
N GLU A 19 5.94 -5.57 -11.18
CA GLU A 19 6.39 -4.75 -10.06
C GLU A 19 7.87 -4.43 -10.19
N LYS A 20 8.21 -3.15 -10.18
CA LYS A 20 9.59 -2.70 -10.01
C LYS A 20 9.73 -2.11 -8.62
N VAL A 21 10.42 -2.83 -7.74
CA VAL A 21 10.84 -2.32 -6.44
C VAL A 21 11.84 -1.18 -6.67
N LEU A 22 11.51 0.03 -6.19
CA LEU A 22 12.39 1.19 -6.25
C LEU A 22 13.15 1.38 -4.95
N GLU A 23 12.51 1.11 -3.82
CA GLU A 23 13.09 1.29 -2.51
C GLU A 23 12.41 0.38 -1.49
N ILE A 24 13.19 -0.25 -0.61
CA ILE A 24 12.71 -0.91 0.61
C ILE A 24 13.59 -0.40 1.75
N ARG A 25 12.97 0.01 2.86
CA ARG A 25 13.65 0.41 4.11
C ARG A 25 12.94 -0.23 5.29
N GLY A 26 13.68 -0.54 6.36
CA GLY A 26 13.16 -1.13 7.57
C GLY A 26 13.87 -2.42 7.94
N ASP A 27 13.78 -2.76 9.22
CA ASP A 27 14.61 -3.81 9.82
C ASP A 27 13.77 -5.03 10.23
N SER A 28 12.50 -5.09 9.82
CA SER A 28 11.62 -6.21 10.16
C SER A 28 10.57 -6.48 9.07
N PRO A 29 10.10 -7.73 8.94
CA PRO A 29 8.98 -8.08 8.05
C PRO A 29 7.65 -7.41 8.41
N THR A 30 7.49 -6.94 9.65
CA THR A 30 6.25 -6.39 10.19
C THR A 30 6.24 -4.86 10.27
N SER A 31 7.40 -4.22 10.05
CA SER A 31 7.58 -2.78 10.04
C SER A 31 8.63 -2.41 9.00
N HIS A 32 8.14 -2.11 7.81
CA HIS A 32 8.95 -1.70 6.67
C HIS A 32 8.22 -0.66 5.82
N PHE A 33 9.01 0.05 5.03
CA PHE A 33 8.58 0.96 3.98
C PHE A 33 8.98 0.36 2.64
N ALA A 34 8.06 0.34 1.69
CA ALA A 34 8.33 -0.07 0.31
C ALA A 34 7.79 0.97 -0.66
N LEU A 35 8.59 1.30 -1.67
CA LEU A 35 8.20 2.08 -2.84
C LEU A 35 8.25 1.19 -4.08
N LEU A 36 7.07 0.94 -4.63
CA LEU A 36 6.88 0.09 -5.80
C LEU A 36 6.45 0.93 -6.99
N ARG A 37 6.92 0.57 -8.18
CA ARG A 37 6.39 1.06 -9.45
C ARG A 37 5.74 -0.10 -10.19
N LEU A 38 4.42 0.00 -10.33
CA LEU A 38 3.62 -0.97 -11.04
C LEU A 38 3.43 -0.53 -12.49
N THR A 39 3.55 -1.46 -13.42
CA THR A 39 3.11 -1.27 -14.80
C THR A 39 1.73 -1.90 -14.95
N CYS A 40 0.70 -1.07 -15.11
CA CYS A 40 -0.68 -1.51 -15.32
C CYS A 40 -1.19 -0.90 -16.63
N ARG A 41 -1.88 -1.69 -17.44
CA ARG A 41 -2.49 -1.27 -18.71
C ARG A 41 -3.84 -0.60 -18.49
N ASN A 42 -4.57 -1.02 -17.48
CA ASN A 42 -5.91 -0.55 -17.17
C ASN A 42 -6.13 -0.50 -15.64
N LYS A 43 -7.33 -0.08 -15.24
CA LYS A 43 -7.70 0.06 -13.83
C LYS A 43 -7.88 -1.31 -13.17
N GLU A 44 -8.35 -2.30 -13.94
CA GLU A 44 -8.69 -3.65 -13.49
C GLU A 44 -7.43 -4.37 -12.99
N GLU A 45 -6.32 -4.27 -13.73
CA GLU A 45 -5.01 -4.81 -13.32
C GLU A 45 -4.53 -4.21 -11.99
N PHE A 46 -4.74 -2.91 -11.78
CA PHE A 46 -4.40 -2.28 -10.50
C PHE A 46 -5.30 -2.78 -9.37
N VAL A 47 -6.60 -2.97 -9.62
CA VAL A 47 -7.55 -3.49 -8.64
C VAL A 47 -7.19 -4.92 -8.25
N GLU A 48 -6.88 -5.77 -9.22
CA GLU A 48 -6.41 -7.15 -9.00
C GLU A 48 -5.13 -7.17 -8.16
N TRP A 49 -4.11 -6.38 -8.56
CA TRP A 49 -2.89 -6.23 -7.77
C TRP A 49 -3.18 -5.80 -6.34
N PHE A 50 -4.07 -4.82 -6.15
CA PHE A 50 -4.42 -4.30 -4.84
C PHE A 50 -5.14 -5.35 -3.97
N HIS A 51 -5.98 -6.20 -4.56
CA HIS A 51 -6.59 -7.32 -3.84
C HIS A 51 -5.57 -8.39 -3.45
N ASN A 52 -4.69 -8.77 -4.37
CA ASN A 52 -3.63 -9.74 -4.11
C ASN A 52 -2.68 -9.23 -3.01
N HIS A 53 -2.29 -7.95 -3.08
CA HIS A 53 -1.45 -7.31 -2.08
C HIS A 53 -2.08 -7.35 -0.68
N GLN A 54 -3.39 -7.08 -0.56
CA GLN A 54 -4.11 -7.19 0.71
C GLN A 54 -4.17 -8.64 1.21
N SER A 55 -4.33 -9.62 0.31
CA SER A 55 -4.34 -11.04 0.67
C SER A 55 -2.97 -11.52 1.14
N MET A 56 -1.89 -11.11 0.46
CA MET A 56 -0.52 -11.51 0.79
C MET A 56 -0.04 -10.90 2.11
N THR A 57 -0.34 -9.63 2.33
CA THR A 57 0.08 -8.92 3.56
C THR A 57 -0.84 -9.18 4.75
N GLY A 58 -2.04 -9.70 4.53
CA GLY A 58 -3.08 -9.81 5.54
C GLY A 58 -3.64 -8.47 6.01
N VAL A 59 -3.28 -7.37 5.34
CA VAL A 59 -3.73 -6.01 5.69
C VAL A 59 -4.87 -5.61 4.77
N THR A 60 -6.06 -5.40 5.34
CA THR A 60 -7.19 -4.79 4.61
C THR A 60 -7.05 -3.27 4.64
N PHE A 61 -6.98 -2.64 3.48
CA PHE A 61 -6.84 -1.20 3.33
C PHE A 61 -8.19 -0.53 3.02
N ARG A 62 -8.45 0.60 3.68
CA ARG A 62 -9.59 1.49 3.39
C ARG A 62 -9.10 2.85 2.92
N VAL A 63 -9.87 3.50 2.04
CA VAL A 63 -9.58 4.85 1.58
C VAL A 63 -9.58 5.81 2.77
N LYS A 64 -8.45 6.47 2.99
CA LYS A 64 -8.31 7.56 3.97
C LYS A 64 -8.68 8.90 3.32
N ASN A 65 -8.15 9.15 2.13
CA ASN A 65 -8.41 10.39 1.41
C ASN A 65 -8.23 10.18 -0.10
N VAL A 66 -9.09 10.79 -0.92
CA VAL A 66 -8.92 10.89 -2.37
C VAL A 66 -8.44 12.31 -2.66
N ARG A 67 -7.26 12.44 -3.26
CA ARG A 67 -6.66 13.75 -3.52
C ARG A 67 -7.12 14.27 -4.88
N PRO A 68 -7.42 15.58 -5.01
CA PRO A 68 -7.73 16.17 -6.31
C PRO A 68 -6.53 16.03 -7.25
N PHE A 69 -6.80 15.75 -8.52
CA PHE A 69 -5.80 15.61 -9.57
C PHE A 69 -6.23 16.41 -10.81
N LYS A 70 -5.28 17.03 -11.52
CA LYS A 70 -5.56 17.85 -12.71
C LYS A 70 -5.81 17.02 -13.98
N GLY A 71 -5.80 15.69 -13.91
CA GLY A 71 -6.17 14.77 -15.02
C GLY A 71 -5.15 14.63 -16.14
N ILE A 72 -4.20 15.56 -16.30
CA ILE A 72 -3.27 15.55 -17.44
C ILE A 72 -2.26 14.39 -17.33
N THR A 73 -1.61 14.20 -16.20
CA THR A 73 -0.61 13.12 -16.06
C THR A 73 -0.97 12.13 -14.97
N ILE A 74 -1.67 12.61 -13.95
CA ILE A 74 -2.16 11.81 -12.82
C ILE A 74 -3.65 11.60 -13.05
N VAL A 75 -4.06 10.34 -13.16
CA VAL A 75 -5.46 9.95 -13.40
C VAL A 75 -6.13 9.44 -12.12
N TYR A 76 -5.34 9.09 -11.11
CA TYR A 76 -5.86 8.69 -9.81
C TYR A 76 -4.81 8.93 -8.72
N LYS A 77 -5.25 9.46 -7.58
CA LYS A 77 -4.40 9.66 -6.41
C LYS A 77 -5.22 9.43 -5.14
N ALA A 78 -4.81 8.44 -4.36
CA ALA A 78 -5.48 8.10 -3.11
C ALA A 78 -4.48 7.72 -2.02
N GLU A 79 -4.90 7.97 -0.78
CA GLU A 79 -4.23 7.52 0.42
C GLU A 79 -5.12 6.48 1.09
N PHE A 80 -4.53 5.37 1.50
CA PHE A 80 -5.18 4.26 2.19
C PHE A 80 -4.59 4.10 3.58
N ARG A 81 -5.41 3.60 4.49
CA ARG A 81 -5.03 3.20 5.85
C ARG A 81 -5.56 1.80 6.15
N CYS A 82 -4.92 1.07 7.05
CA CYS A 82 -5.47 -0.19 7.52
C CYS A 82 -6.88 0.00 8.10
N GLN A 83 -7.79 -0.94 7.78
CA GLN A 83 -9.14 -0.99 8.31
C GLN A 83 -9.16 -1.11 9.84
N HIS A 84 -8.21 -1.85 10.41
CA HIS A 84 -8.10 -2.13 11.84
C HIS A 84 -7.33 -1.03 12.61
N ASN A 85 -7.07 0.11 11.96
CA ASN A 85 -6.50 1.32 12.57
C ASN A 85 -7.56 2.15 13.29
N THR A 86 -8.26 1.54 14.24
CA THR A 86 -9.30 2.19 15.06
C THR A 86 -8.90 2.14 16.52
N TYR A 87 -8.43 3.29 17.00
CA TYR A 87 -8.31 3.72 18.39
C TYR A 87 -8.25 2.60 19.45
N PRO A 88 -7.14 1.84 19.54
CA PRO A 88 -6.96 0.84 20.58
C PRO A 88 -7.10 1.45 22.00
N ASP A 89 -6.76 2.73 22.16
CA ASP A 89 -6.76 3.44 23.44
C ASP A 89 -7.91 4.45 23.64
N SER A 90 -8.89 4.56 22.72
CA SER A 90 -9.98 5.56 22.88
C SER A 90 -10.92 5.25 24.04
N HIS A 91 -11.04 3.97 24.41
CA HIS A 91 -11.90 3.51 25.48
C HIS A 91 -11.05 3.09 26.69
N LYS A 92 -10.41 4.06 27.36
CA LYS A 92 -9.69 3.84 28.64
C LYS A 92 -10.66 3.62 29.82
N SER A 93 -11.68 2.78 29.65
CA SER A 93 -12.45 2.28 30.79
C SER A 93 -11.65 1.15 31.45
N ARG A 94 -11.70 1.07 32.79
CA ARG A 94 -10.96 0.11 33.62
C ARG A 94 -11.19 -1.38 33.24
N ASN A 95 -12.20 -1.66 32.41
CA ASN A 95 -12.61 -2.99 31.93
C ASN A 95 -12.59 -3.15 30.41
N TYR A 96 -11.92 -2.26 29.67
CA TYR A 96 -11.89 -2.36 28.20
C TYR A 96 -11.07 -3.57 27.75
N LYS A 97 -11.75 -4.51 27.08
CA LYS A 97 -11.09 -5.57 26.31
C LYS A 97 -10.96 -5.07 24.87
N PRO A 98 -9.73 -4.84 24.35
CA PRO A 98 -9.57 -4.46 22.96
C PRO A 98 -10.21 -5.51 22.06
N SER A 99 -11.10 -5.06 21.16
CA SER A 99 -11.68 -5.93 20.14
C SER A 99 -10.55 -6.54 19.31
N LYS A 100 -10.66 -7.83 18.95
CA LYS A 100 -9.72 -8.48 18.01
C LYS A 100 -9.64 -7.74 16.66
N GLN A 101 -10.63 -6.91 16.35
CA GLN A 101 -10.72 -6.11 15.14
C GLN A 101 -10.02 -4.74 15.26
N HIS A 102 -9.45 -4.39 16.42
CA HIS A 102 -8.83 -3.09 16.68
C HIS A 102 -7.38 -3.31 17.08
N THR A 103 -6.55 -3.62 16.08
CA THR A 103 -5.14 -4.00 16.28
C THR A 103 -4.20 -2.79 16.35
N GLY A 104 -4.70 -1.56 16.16
CA GLY A 104 -3.84 -0.37 16.13
C GLY A 104 -2.88 -0.36 14.93
N CYS A 105 -3.22 -1.08 13.86
CA CYS A 105 -2.35 -1.25 12.70
C CYS A 105 -2.04 0.10 12.01
N GLU A 106 -0.77 0.50 12.03
CA GLU A 106 -0.31 1.78 11.49
C GLU A 106 -0.02 1.74 9.98
N SER A 107 -0.26 0.61 9.31
CA SER A 107 0.01 0.46 7.88
C SER A 107 -0.77 1.48 7.06
N THR A 108 -0.05 2.18 6.19
CA THR A 108 -0.60 3.14 5.24
C THR A 108 -0.04 2.90 3.85
N MET A 109 -0.80 3.28 2.83
CA MET A 109 -0.37 3.17 1.44
C MET A 109 -0.77 4.43 0.67
N LYS A 110 0.16 4.94 -0.15
CA LYS A 110 -0.10 6.08 -1.03
C LYS A 110 -0.02 5.61 -2.48
N VAL A 111 -1.11 5.79 -3.21
CA VAL A 111 -1.21 5.38 -4.61
C VAL A 111 -1.28 6.61 -5.49
N THR A 112 -0.46 6.62 -6.54
CA THR A 112 -0.54 7.60 -7.63
C THR A 112 -0.48 6.85 -8.95
N ILE A 113 -1.59 6.84 -9.68
CA ILE A 113 -1.66 6.25 -11.03
C ILE A 113 -1.42 7.37 -12.03
N LYS A 114 -0.44 7.17 -12.89
CA LYS A 114 -0.11 8.08 -13.98
C LYS A 114 -0.51 7.44 -15.30
N SER A 115 -1.10 8.23 -16.20
CA SER A 115 -1.30 7.78 -17.57
C SER A 115 0.04 7.83 -18.30
N SER A 116 0.53 6.68 -18.79
CA SER A 116 1.65 6.65 -19.73
C SER A 116 1.13 7.00 -21.10
N VAL A 117 1.35 8.24 -21.50
CA VAL A 117 0.96 8.69 -22.83
C VAL A 117 2.13 8.42 -23.77
N GLU A 118 2.32 7.17 -24.15
CA GLU A 118 3.05 6.87 -25.40
C GLU A 118 2.30 7.43 -26.63
N GLY A 119 1.06 7.92 -26.46
CA GLY A 119 0.27 8.59 -27.49
C GLY A 119 0.31 10.13 -27.48
N ARG A 120 1.06 10.80 -26.60
CA ARG A 120 1.22 12.26 -26.68
C ARG A 120 2.33 12.58 -27.64
N ARG A 121 1.95 12.72 -28.92
CA ARG A 121 2.69 13.52 -29.89
C ARG A 121 3.12 14.82 -29.20
N ILE A 122 4.42 15.00 -29.06
CA ILE A 122 5.05 16.28 -28.80
C ILE A 122 4.58 17.19 -29.95
N PRO A 123 3.91 18.33 -29.70
CA PRO A 123 3.73 19.32 -30.76
C PRO A 123 5.14 19.77 -31.16
N ARG A 124 5.44 19.67 -32.47
CA ARG A 124 6.66 20.22 -33.06
C ARG A 124 6.79 21.70 -32.75
#